data_AF-A0A356XGW2-F1
#
_entry.id   AF-A0A356XGW2-F1
#
_cell.length_a   1.000
_cell.length_b   1.000
_cell.length_c   1.000
_cell.angle_alpha   90.00
_cell.angle_beta   90.00
_cell.angle_gamma   90.00
#
_symmetry.space_group_name_H-M   'P 1'
#
loop_
_entity.id
_entity.type
_entity.pdbx_description
1 polymer ?
#
loop_
_entity_poly.entity_id
_entity_poly.type
_entity_poly.pdbx_seq_one_letter_code
_entity_poly.pdbx_strand_id
1 'polypeptide(L)'
;MDYILMHKNIAVADLLIDEMVAAIVKVGNVYHPEHIPVGVTIKGGRPDRKAMNDWWIGRSIPASRSGLREALNILHLSSPQFLLTKCFGLSLSDQYWVRPANKQLEWKDINFFENKFSEDVGNAFFGRMPNGDNIDLLSPDNTSDGWLKKKWVSADGK
;
A
#
# COMPACT_ATOMS: atom_id res chain seq x y z
N MET A 1 -5.74 5.93 12.43
CA MET A 1 -5.67 7.25 11.79
C MET A 1 -6.73 7.36 10.70
N ASP A 2 -7.23 8.57 10.43
CA ASP A 2 -8.22 8.84 9.39
C ASP A 2 -7.55 9.03 8.01
N TYR A 3 -8.12 8.38 7.01
CA TYR A 3 -7.68 8.41 5.62
C TYR A 3 -8.87 8.61 4.70
N ILE A 4 -8.58 8.99 3.46
CA ILE A 4 -9.50 8.97 2.34
C ILE A 4 -8.97 7.93 1.35
N LEU A 5 -9.78 6.94 0.99
CA LEU A 5 -9.51 6.08 -0.14
C LEU A 5 -9.60 6.92 -1.42
N MET A 6 -8.56 6.87 -2.23
CA MET A 6 -8.43 7.61 -3.47
C MET A 6 -8.29 6.65 -4.64
N HIS A 7 -8.91 6.98 -5.78
CA HIS A 7 -8.65 6.36 -7.08
C HIS A 7 -8.11 7.45 -8.01
N LYS A 8 -6.79 7.47 -8.24
CA LYS A 8 -6.07 8.66 -8.74
C LYS A 8 -6.42 9.90 -7.91
N ASN A 9 -7.06 10.89 -8.51
CA ASN A 9 -7.49 12.14 -7.89
C ASN A 9 -8.93 12.10 -7.35
N ILE A 10 -9.64 10.98 -7.50
CA ILE A 10 -11.04 10.83 -7.10
C ILE A 10 -11.08 10.34 -5.65
N ALA A 11 -11.68 11.14 -4.77
CA ALA A 11 -11.94 10.72 -3.39
C ALA A 11 -13.11 9.73 -3.36
N VAL A 12 -12.87 8.50 -2.92
CA VAL A 12 -13.85 7.39 -3.00
C VAL A 12 -14.64 7.25 -1.71
N ALA A 13 -13.95 7.10 -0.58
CA ALA A 13 -14.58 6.90 0.73
C ALA A 13 -13.67 7.27 1.89
N ASP A 14 -14.25 7.69 3.01
CA ASP A 14 -13.54 7.86 4.27
C ASP A 14 -13.19 6.50 4.88
N LEU A 15 -11.98 6.37 5.41
CA LEU A 15 -11.48 5.16 6.08
C LEU A 15 -10.86 5.51 7.43
N LEU A 16 -11.16 4.69 8.45
CA LEU A 16 -10.36 4.64 9.66
C LEU A 16 -9.49 3.39 9.57
N ILE A 17 -8.17 3.58 9.59
CA ILE A 17 -7.19 2.50 9.54
C ILE A 17 -6.47 2.43 10.89
N ASP A 18 -6.43 1.23 11.48
CA ASP A 18 -5.54 0.94 12.58
C ASP A 18 -4.13 0.73 12.03
N GLU A 19 -3.23 1.69 12.26
CA GLU A 19 -1.86 1.63 11.76
C GLU A 19 -1.00 0.55 12.44
N MET A 20 -1.41 0.03 13.60
CA MET A 20 -0.69 -1.04 14.29
C MET A 20 -0.86 -2.40 13.61
N VAL A 21 -1.91 -2.57 12.81
CA VAL A 21 -2.17 -3.81 12.07
C VAL A 21 -2.49 -3.56 10.59
N ALA A 22 -2.37 -2.29 10.18
CA ALA A 22 -2.81 -1.74 8.90
C ALA A 22 -4.23 -2.17 8.48
N ALA A 23 -5.15 -2.37 9.43
CA ALA A 23 -6.50 -2.86 9.14
C ALA A 23 -7.51 -1.72 9.02
N ILE A 24 -8.41 -1.81 8.04
CA ILE A 24 -9.57 -0.91 7.95
C ILE A 24 -10.57 -1.29 9.03
N VAL A 25 -10.70 -0.45 10.05
CA VAL A 25 -11.62 -0.65 11.17
C VAL A 25 -12.99 -0.01 10.92
N LYS A 26 -13.06 1.01 10.05
CA LYS A 26 -14.33 1.66 9.67
C LYS A 26 -14.28 2.18 8.24
N VAL A 27 -15.40 2.06 7.54
CA VAL A 27 -15.70 2.79 6.30
C VAL A 27 -16.71 3.88 6.65
N GLY A 28 -16.37 5.14 6.38
CA GLY A 28 -17.18 6.32 6.66
C GLY A 28 -18.06 6.71 5.48
N ASN A 29 -18.05 7.99 5.10
CA ASN A 29 -18.82 8.45 3.96
C ASN A 29 -18.27 7.86 2.66
N VAL A 30 -19.17 7.60 1.71
CA VAL A 30 -18.82 7.13 0.37
C VAL A 30 -19.23 8.22 -0.60
N TYR A 31 -18.26 8.75 -1.33
CA TYR A 31 -18.43 9.87 -2.24
C TYR A 31 -18.70 9.40 -3.68
N HIS A 32 -17.97 8.36 -4.10
CA HIS A 32 -18.02 7.83 -5.47
C HIS A 32 -18.11 6.29 -5.43
N PRO A 33 -19.32 5.72 -5.22
CA PRO A 33 -19.52 4.26 -5.11
C PRO A 33 -19.04 3.47 -6.34
N GLU A 34 -19.09 4.07 -7.52
CA GLU A 34 -18.62 3.51 -8.80
C GLU A 34 -17.09 3.34 -8.87
N HIS A 35 -16.36 4.04 -7.99
CA HIS A 35 -14.91 3.90 -7.82
C HIS A 35 -14.53 3.00 -6.63
N ILE A 36 -15.48 2.28 -6.02
CA ILE A 36 -15.16 1.28 -5.01
C ILE A 36 -14.34 0.14 -5.65
N PRO A 37 -13.30 -0.38 -4.98
CA PRO A 37 -12.47 -1.42 -5.56
C PRO A 37 -13.27 -2.67 -5.96
N VAL A 38 -12.88 -3.25 -7.10
CA VAL A 38 -13.52 -4.45 -7.64
C VAL A 38 -13.44 -5.59 -6.62
N GLY A 39 -14.55 -6.32 -6.45
CA GLY A 39 -14.67 -7.41 -5.47
C GLY A 39 -15.18 -6.97 -4.09
N VAL A 40 -15.25 -5.66 -3.82
CA VAL A 40 -15.89 -5.16 -2.60
C VAL A 40 -17.40 -5.10 -2.80
N THR A 41 -18.12 -5.97 -2.08
CA THR A 41 -19.59 -6.02 -2.15
C THR A 41 -20.20 -4.74 -1.56
N ILE A 42 -21.20 -4.17 -2.23
CA ILE A 42 -22.01 -3.05 -1.73
C ILE A 42 -23.40 -3.57 -1.33
N LYS A 43 -23.83 -3.30 -0.08
CA LYS A 43 -25.16 -3.66 0.43
C LYS A 43 -25.87 -2.42 0.95
N GLY A 44 -27.08 -2.16 0.48
CA GLY A 44 -27.86 -0.97 0.88
C GLY A 44 -27.12 0.36 0.61
N GLY A 45 -26.35 0.43 -0.48
CA GLY A 45 -25.55 1.60 -0.84
C GLY A 45 -24.27 1.78 -0.02
N ARG A 46 -23.90 0.83 0.85
CA ARG A 46 -22.68 0.89 1.66
C ARG A 46 -21.71 -0.26 1.32
N PRO A 47 -20.41 0.01 1.14
CA PRO A 47 -19.39 -1.02 1.01
C PRO A 47 -19.33 -1.88 2.27
N ASP A 48 -19.23 -3.20 2.10
CA ASP A 48 -18.99 -4.12 3.19
C ASP A 48 -17.57 -3.86 3.77
N ARG A 49 -17.50 -3.47 5.04
CA ARG A 49 -16.24 -3.13 5.71
C ARG A 49 -15.26 -4.31 5.69
N LYS A 50 -15.75 -5.54 5.85
CA LYS A 50 -14.87 -6.73 5.84
C LYS A 50 -14.30 -6.93 4.44
N ALA A 51 -15.11 -6.87 3.40
CA ALA A 51 -14.66 -6.99 2.01
C ALA A 51 -13.66 -5.88 1.64
N MET A 52 -13.89 -4.63 2.10
CA MET A 52 -12.96 -3.53 1.91
C MET A 52 -11.61 -3.79 2.61
N ASN A 53 -11.64 -4.29 3.85
CA ASN A 53 -10.42 -4.66 4.57
C ASN A 53 -9.70 -5.85 3.92
N ASP A 54 -10.43 -6.86 3.45
CA ASP A 54 -9.86 -8.02 2.78
C ASP A 54 -9.17 -7.60 1.47
N TRP A 55 -9.78 -6.69 0.70
CA TRP A 55 -9.14 -6.07 -0.47
C TRP A 55 -7.88 -5.31 -0.08
N TRP A 56 -7.95 -4.44 0.94
CA TRP A 56 -6.83 -3.62 1.39
C TRP A 56 -5.64 -4.46 1.88
N ILE A 57 -5.87 -5.41 2.79
CA ILE A 57 -4.83 -6.31 3.30
C ILE A 57 -4.32 -7.24 2.21
N GLY A 58 -5.18 -7.65 1.27
CA GLY A 58 -4.80 -8.46 0.11
C GLY A 58 -3.77 -7.78 -0.81
N ARG A 59 -3.60 -6.45 -0.70
CA ARG A 59 -2.51 -5.71 -1.37
C ARG A 59 -1.15 -5.95 -0.74
N SER A 60 -1.08 -6.42 0.51
CA SER A 60 0.18 -6.65 1.22
C SER A 60 0.97 -7.80 0.60
N ILE A 61 2.28 -7.77 0.77
CA ILE A 61 3.17 -8.89 0.44
C ILE A 61 2.64 -10.19 1.09
N PRO A 62 2.46 -11.27 0.31
CA PRO A 62 1.99 -12.55 0.84
C PRO A 62 2.95 -13.11 1.89
N ALA A 63 2.39 -13.68 2.97
CA ALA A 63 3.18 -14.33 4.03
C ALA A 63 4.06 -15.49 3.53
N SER A 64 3.70 -16.08 2.38
CA SER A 64 4.42 -17.17 1.72
C SER A 64 5.58 -16.71 0.82
N ARG A 65 5.84 -15.39 0.67
CA ARG A 65 6.93 -14.90 -0.19
C ARG A 65 8.29 -15.30 0.37
N SER A 66 9.10 -15.93 -0.49
CA SER A 66 10.46 -16.34 -0.12
C SER A 66 11.30 -15.13 0.30
N GLY A 67 12.01 -15.23 1.42
CA GLY A 67 12.85 -14.16 1.95
C GLY A 67 12.11 -13.08 2.75
N LEU A 68 10.81 -13.22 2.98
CA LEU A 68 10.02 -12.21 3.69
C LEU A 68 10.51 -11.99 5.13
N ARG A 69 10.79 -13.07 5.87
CA ARG A 69 11.23 -12.97 7.27
C ARG A 69 12.55 -12.21 7.39
N GLU A 70 13.51 -12.54 6.52
CA GLU A 70 14.81 -11.89 6.46
C GLU A 70 14.67 -10.41 6.08
N ALA A 71 13.83 -10.10 5.08
CA ALA A 71 13.56 -8.73 4.68
C ALA A 71 12.94 -7.91 5.83
N LEU A 72 11.94 -8.45 6.53
CA LEU A 72 11.31 -7.77 7.68
C LEU A 72 12.32 -7.48 8.81
N ASN A 73 13.26 -8.40 9.06
CA ASN A 73 14.32 -8.18 10.03
C ASN A 73 15.25 -7.03 9.62
N ILE A 74 15.65 -6.97 8.35
CA ILE A 74 16.46 -5.87 7.79
C ILE A 74 15.72 -4.54 7.88
N LEU A 75 14.42 -4.54 7.63
CA LEU A 75 13.57 -3.34 7.65
C LEU A 75 13.11 -2.95 9.07
N HIS A 76 13.45 -3.74 10.10
CA HIS A 76 12.99 -3.57 11.49
C HIS A 76 11.46 -3.54 11.64
N LEU A 77 10.76 -4.40 10.87
CA LEU A 77 9.31 -4.49 10.86
C LEU A 77 8.83 -5.82 11.46
N SER A 78 7.72 -5.78 12.18
CA SER A 78 7.11 -6.97 12.76
C SER A 78 6.17 -7.71 11.79
N SER A 79 5.67 -7.03 10.76
CA SER A 79 4.78 -7.64 9.75
C SER A 79 4.81 -6.86 8.43
N PRO A 80 4.50 -7.51 7.29
CA PRO A 80 4.44 -6.83 6.00
C PRO A 80 3.26 -5.88 5.86
N GLN A 81 2.16 -6.11 6.58
CA GLN A 81 0.97 -5.26 6.49
C GLN A 81 1.28 -3.81 6.88
N PHE A 82 2.23 -3.58 7.79
CA PHE A 82 2.71 -2.25 8.15
C PHE A 82 3.22 -1.45 6.95
N LEU A 83 3.77 -2.12 5.93
CA LEU A 83 4.29 -1.47 4.74
C LEU A 83 3.18 -0.77 3.92
N LEU A 84 1.94 -1.25 4.01
CA LEU A 84 0.83 -0.68 3.24
C LEU A 84 0.61 0.78 3.58
N THR A 85 0.53 1.15 4.86
CA THR A 85 0.31 2.56 5.23
C THR A 85 1.56 3.41 5.02
N LYS A 86 2.77 2.82 5.03
CA LYS A 86 4.04 3.54 4.76
C LYS A 86 4.20 3.96 3.30
N CYS A 87 3.62 3.22 2.36
CA CYS A 87 3.57 3.62 0.95
C CYS A 87 2.19 4.10 0.49
N PHE A 88 1.29 4.50 1.41
CA PHE A 88 -0.08 4.91 1.08
C PHE A 88 -0.89 3.84 0.32
N GLY A 89 -0.48 2.58 0.38
CA GLY A 89 -1.06 1.48 -0.38
C GLY A 89 -0.86 1.59 -1.89
N LEU A 90 0.05 2.44 -2.35
CA LEU A 90 0.40 2.61 -3.75
C LEU A 90 0.92 1.30 -4.35
N SER A 91 0.58 1.06 -5.61
CA SER A 91 0.97 -0.12 -6.38
C SER A 91 1.25 0.26 -7.83
N LEU A 92 2.00 -0.58 -8.53
CA LEU A 92 2.20 -0.50 -9.99
C LEU A 92 1.15 -1.30 -10.77
N SER A 93 0.25 -2.02 -10.09
CA SER A 93 -0.80 -2.84 -10.72
C SER A 93 -2.16 -2.14 -10.82
N ASP A 94 -2.36 -1.07 -10.04
CA ASP A 94 -3.60 -0.28 -10.04
C ASP A 94 -3.33 1.15 -9.55
N GLN A 95 -4.39 1.95 -9.44
CA GLN A 95 -4.29 3.40 -9.19
C GLN A 95 -5.03 3.81 -7.90
N TYR A 96 -5.18 2.86 -6.98
CA TYR A 96 -5.75 3.11 -5.66
C TYR A 96 -4.66 3.43 -4.63
N TRP A 97 -5.00 4.32 -3.70
CA TRP A 97 -4.15 4.69 -2.57
C TRP A 97 -4.98 5.27 -1.42
N VAL A 98 -4.38 5.41 -0.24
CA VAL A 98 -5.00 6.05 0.93
C VAL A 98 -4.27 7.34 1.26
N ARG A 99 -4.99 8.46 1.22
CA ARG A 99 -4.44 9.77 1.61
C ARG A 99 -4.77 10.03 3.09
N PRO A 100 -3.79 10.31 3.96
CA PRO A 100 -4.07 10.75 5.32
C PRO A 100 -4.97 12.00 5.28
N ALA A 101 -6.05 12.02 6.07
CA ALA A 101 -7.05 13.09 6.01
C ALA A 101 -6.47 14.48 6.32
N ASN A 102 -5.37 14.53 7.05
CA ASN A 102 -4.65 15.75 7.44
C ASN A 102 -3.55 16.19 6.44
N LYS A 103 -3.39 15.50 5.30
CA LYS A 103 -2.37 15.83 4.30
C LYS A 103 -3.00 16.24 2.97
N GLN A 104 -2.46 17.30 2.38
CA GLN A 104 -2.75 17.70 1.01
C GLN A 104 -1.72 17.06 0.08
N LEU A 105 -2.01 15.85 -0.37
CA LEU A 105 -1.24 15.11 -1.37
C LEU A 105 -2.10 14.91 -2.62
N GLU A 106 -1.48 15.00 -3.79
CA GLU A 106 -2.09 14.74 -5.09
C GLU A 106 -1.45 13.50 -5.73
N TRP A 107 -2.19 12.83 -6.63
CA TRP A 107 -1.72 11.60 -7.28
C TRP A 107 -0.42 11.78 -8.07
N LYS A 108 -0.31 12.90 -8.80
CA LYS A 108 0.86 13.22 -9.63
C LYS A 108 2.18 13.26 -8.84
N ASP A 109 2.13 13.56 -7.55
CA ASP A 109 3.33 13.81 -6.75
C ASP A 109 3.91 12.53 -6.11
N ILE A 110 3.12 11.46 -6.05
CA ILE A 110 3.47 10.27 -5.26
C ILE A 110 3.37 8.95 -6.03
N ASN A 111 2.73 8.94 -7.21
CA ASN A 111 2.48 7.68 -7.91
C ASN A 111 3.76 7.04 -8.46
N PHE A 112 3.89 5.73 -8.37
CA PHE A 112 5.07 5.00 -8.84
C PHE A 112 5.19 4.88 -10.37
N PHE A 113 4.15 5.25 -11.14
CA PHE A 113 4.19 5.17 -12.60
C PHE A 113 5.05 6.28 -13.21
N GLU A 114 5.08 7.44 -12.57
CA GLU A 114 5.73 8.66 -13.08
C GLU A 114 6.81 9.20 -12.13
N ASN A 115 6.84 8.74 -10.88
CA ASN A 115 7.79 9.19 -9.87
C ASN A 115 8.77 8.09 -9.48
N LYS A 116 9.97 8.51 -9.08
CA LYS A 116 10.97 7.62 -8.49
C LYS A 116 10.47 7.06 -7.17
N PHE A 117 10.88 5.83 -6.87
CA PHE A 117 10.58 5.14 -5.63
C PHE A 117 11.84 4.57 -5.00
N SER A 118 11.75 4.21 -3.72
CA SER A 118 12.86 3.61 -2.99
C SER A 118 13.10 2.16 -3.42
N GLU A 119 14.39 1.82 -3.60
CA GLU A 119 14.84 0.46 -3.83
C GLU A 119 15.10 -0.32 -2.53
N ASP A 120 15.01 0.32 -1.36
CA ASP A 120 15.43 -0.23 -0.07
C ASP A 120 14.67 -1.50 0.31
N VAL A 121 13.35 -1.47 0.18
CA VAL A 121 12.49 -2.65 0.45
C VAL A 121 12.84 -3.79 -0.50
N GLY A 122 12.97 -3.49 -1.79
CA GLY A 122 13.40 -4.46 -2.79
C GLY A 122 14.78 -5.05 -2.46
N ASN A 123 15.74 -4.23 -2.07
CA ASN A 123 17.09 -4.65 -1.68
C ASN A 123 17.07 -5.57 -0.45
N ALA A 124 16.22 -5.28 0.54
CA ALA A 124 16.05 -6.12 1.72
C ALA A 124 15.58 -7.55 1.36
N PHE A 125 14.69 -7.71 0.37
CA PHE A 125 14.29 -9.05 -0.14
C PHE A 125 15.44 -9.88 -0.73
N PHE A 126 16.51 -9.21 -1.15
CA PHE A 126 17.74 -9.83 -1.65
C PHE A 126 18.87 -9.83 -0.60
N GLY A 127 18.54 -9.57 0.67
CA GLY A 127 19.51 -9.62 1.78
C GLY A 127 20.51 -8.46 1.78
N ARG A 128 20.22 -7.38 1.04
CA ARG A 128 21.06 -6.19 1.00
C ARG A 128 20.53 -5.17 1.99
N MET A 129 21.43 -4.61 2.80
CA MET A 129 21.10 -3.48 3.67
C MET A 129 20.84 -2.24 2.78
N PRO A 130 19.74 -1.51 3.03
CA PRO A 130 19.54 -0.16 2.49
C PRO A 130 20.75 0.74 2.72
N ASN A 131 21.01 1.67 1.80
CA ASN A 131 22.13 2.60 1.93
C ASN A 131 21.74 3.78 2.85
N GLY A 132 22.48 3.98 3.94
CA GLY A 132 22.31 5.12 4.86
C GLY A 132 21.61 4.77 6.18
N ASP A 133 21.47 5.78 7.05
CA ASP A 133 20.97 5.60 8.42
C ASP A 133 19.43 5.46 8.50
N ASN A 134 18.70 5.86 7.46
CA ASN A 134 17.24 5.82 7.41
C ASN A 134 16.75 5.00 6.20
N ILE A 135 15.93 3.99 6.48
CA ILE A 135 15.31 3.14 5.46
C ILE A 135 14.10 3.86 4.87
N ASP A 136 14.06 4.06 3.56
CA ASP A 136 12.89 4.60 2.86
C ASP A 136 11.94 3.46 2.45
N LEU A 137 10.77 3.42 3.09
CA LEU A 137 9.74 2.40 2.87
C LEU A 137 8.77 2.76 1.74
N LEU A 138 8.93 3.89 1.05
CA LEU A 138 8.09 4.29 -0.08
C LEU A 138 8.49 3.52 -1.34
N SER A 139 8.03 2.28 -1.45
CA SER A 139 8.40 1.35 -2.51
C SER A 139 7.20 0.57 -3.05
N PRO A 140 7.11 0.32 -4.38
CA PRO A 140 6.09 -0.56 -4.98
C PRO A 140 6.29 -2.03 -4.58
N ASP A 141 7.45 -2.40 -4.04
CA ASP A 141 7.69 -3.76 -3.56
C ASP A 141 6.80 -4.14 -2.36
N ASN A 142 6.27 -3.15 -1.66
CA ASN A 142 5.31 -3.29 -0.55
C ASN A 142 3.99 -3.94 -0.98
N THR A 143 3.62 -3.82 -2.25
CA THR A 143 2.37 -4.36 -2.81
C THR A 143 2.61 -5.33 -3.95
N SER A 144 3.80 -5.93 -4.02
CA SER A 144 4.16 -6.90 -5.05
C SER A 144 3.73 -8.30 -4.62
N ASP A 145 2.73 -8.85 -5.33
CA ASP A 145 2.15 -10.17 -5.08
C ASP A 145 3.05 -11.31 -5.61
N GLY A 146 2.81 -12.55 -5.22
CA GLY A 146 3.53 -13.75 -5.67
C GLY A 146 4.59 -14.25 -4.70
N TRP A 147 5.09 -15.46 -4.95
CA TRP A 147 5.88 -16.22 -3.96
C TRP A 147 7.40 -16.16 -4.16
N LEU A 148 7.86 -15.85 -5.37
CA LEU A 148 9.28 -15.80 -5.69
C LEU A 148 9.94 -14.50 -5.20
N LYS A 149 11.25 -14.57 -4.94
CA LYS A 149 12.07 -13.36 -4.73
C LYS A 149 12.10 -12.55 -6.02
N LYS A 150 11.61 -11.31 -5.94
CA LYS A 150 11.61 -10.32 -7.00
C LYS A 150 11.66 -8.93 -6.39
N LYS A 151 12.07 -7.94 -7.17
CA LYS A 151 11.95 -6.53 -6.82
C LYS A 151 11.62 -5.70 -8.05
N TRP A 152 11.06 -4.52 -7.86
CA TRP A 152 11.00 -3.51 -8.91
C TRP A 152 12.35 -2.81 -9.04
N VAL A 153 12.69 -2.38 -10.24
CA VAL A 153 13.91 -1.64 -10.57
C VAL A 153 13.52 -0.55 -11.55
N SER A 154 13.93 0.70 -11.28
CA SER A 154 13.87 1.75 -12.29
C SER A 154 15.06 1.61 -13.23
N ALA A 155 14.81 1.49 -14.52
CA ALA A 155 15.83 1.40 -15.55
C ALA A 155 15.77 2.64 -16.46
N ASP A 156 16.92 3.15 -16.89
CA ASP A 156 16.99 4.30 -17.81
C ASP A 156 16.26 5.57 -17.34
N GLY A 157 16.16 5.77 -16.01
CA GLY A 157 15.46 6.90 -15.43
C GLY A 157 13.93 6.78 -15.40
N LYS A 158 13.38 5.58 -15.65
CA LYS A 158 11.97 5.21 -15.46
C LYS A 158 11.85 3.89 -14.69
#